data_AF-A0A317MUP0-F1
#
_entry.id   AF-A0A317MUP0-F1
#
_cell.length_a   1.000
_cell.length_b   1.000
_cell.length_c   1.000
_cell.angle_alpha   90.00
_cell.angle_beta   90.00
_cell.angle_gamma   90.00
#
_symmetry.space_group_name_H-M   'P 1'
#
loop_
_entity.id
_entity.type
_entity.pdbx_description
1 polymer ?
#
loop_
_entity_poly.entity_id
_entity_poly.type
_entity_poly.pdbx_seq_one_letter_code
_entity_poly.pdbx_strand_id
1 'polypeptide(L)'
;MPNETWQPPSVLLTVDLVILTLRSSILHVLLIERGIEPHRGELALPGGFIANASEDIFDAARRELREEASLDATTLHLEQLATYGRPGRDPRGRIVSVAYLAIAPGLPEPEAGTDASAAAWHRVDELTSGRRRLAFDHRDILDDGLERARAKIEHTSLATAFCDETFSIADLQRVYEAVWGFEIDSRNFYRKVQAVTGYLVPAGPKRRATKGRPARLFKAGPQKVLRPPMMRPLPEPLSENE
;
A
#
# COMPACT_ATOMS: atom_id res chain seq x y z
N MET A 1 -23.73 44.47 -12.01
CA MET A 1 -23.66 43.17 -11.30
C MET A 1 -23.64 43.47 -9.83
N PRO A 2 -24.61 43.02 -9.03
CA PRO A 2 -24.57 43.26 -7.59
C PRO A 2 -23.33 42.61 -6.99
N ASN A 3 -22.74 43.29 -6.00
CA ASN A 3 -21.71 42.77 -5.10
C ASN A 3 -22.26 41.54 -4.34
N GLU A 4 -22.32 40.38 -4.97
CA GLU A 4 -22.45 39.12 -4.25
C GLU A 4 -21.18 38.94 -3.43
N THR A 5 -21.30 39.11 -2.11
CA THR A 5 -20.24 38.74 -1.18
C THR A 5 -20.04 37.24 -1.31
N TRP A 6 -18.93 36.83 -1.94
CA TRP A 6 -18.58 35.43 -2.10
C TRP A 6 -18.57 34.72 -0.74
N GLN A 7 -19.30 33.61 -0.64
CA GLN A 7 -19.29 32.72 0.52
C GLN A 7 -18.73 31.36 0.10
N PRO A 8 -17.75 30.80 0.83
CA PRO A 8 -17.25 29.48 0.51
C PRO A 8 -18.35 28.43 0.73
N PRO A 9 -18.48 27.44 -0.15
CA PRO A 9 -19.42 26.34 0.07
C PRO A 9 -18.96 25.50 1.27
N SER A 10 -19.92 24.97 2.03
CA SER A 10 -19.62 23.94 3.04
C SER A 10 -19.13 22.66 2.36
N VAL A 11 -18.06 22.08 2.89
CA VAL A 11 -17.43 20.86 2.40
C VAL A 11 -17.31 19.87 3.56
N LEU A 12 -17.66 18.61 3.33
CA LEU A 12 -17.42 17.55 4.30
C LEU A 12 -16.04 16.93 4.08
N LEU A 13 -15.37 16.56 5.16
CA LEU A 13 -14.04 15.96 5.12
C LEU A 13 -14.08 14.50 5.55
N THR A 14 -13.47 13.65 4.74
CA THR A 14 -13.24 12.23 5.02
C THR A 14 -11.75 11.91 4.95
N VAL A 15 -11.39 10.76 5.50
CA VAL A 15 -10.10 10.10 5.29
C VAL A 15 -10.37 8.72 4.69
N ASP A 16 -9.53 8.30 3.75
CA ASP A 16 -9.55 6.95 3.16
C ASP A 16 -8.15 6.33 3.31
N LEU A 17 -8.09 5.02 3.60
CA LEU A 17 -6.83 4.31 3.87
C LEU A 17 -6.58 3.25 2.79
N VAL A 18 -5.46 3.38 2.08
CA VAL A 18 -4.89 2.29 1.28
C VAL A 18 -3.95 1.50 2.18
N ILE A 19 -4.42 0.39 2.74
CA ILE A 19 -3.63 -0.44 3.65
C ILE A 19 -3.12 -1.67 2.91
N LEU A 20 -1.82 -1.77 2.72
CA LEU A 20 -1.17 -2.83 1.94
C LEU A 20 -0.31 -3.74 2.81
N THR A 21 -0.35 -5.04 2.50
CA THR A 21 0.53 -6.04 3.10
C THR A 21 0.86 -7.15 2.12
N LEU A 22 1.91 -7.93 2.41
CA LEU A 22 2.20 -9.16 1.69
C LEU A 22 1.73 -10.36 2.51
N ARG A 23 0.95 -11.23 1.88
CA ARG A 23 0.51 -12.51 2.44
C ARG A 23 0.83 -13.61 1.45
N SER A 24 1.59 -14.62 1.89
CA SER A 24 2.06 -15.70 1.02
C SER A 24 2.72 -15.19 -0.28
N SER A 25 3.55 -14.15 -0.18
CA SER A 25 4.21 -13.49 -1.32
C SER A 25 3.25 -12.88 -2.36
N ILE A 26 2.03 -12.53 -1.98
CA ILE A 26 1.05 -11.83 -2.81
C ILE A 26 0.67 -10.51 -2.15
N LEU A 27 0.62 -9.43 -2.93
CA LEU A 27 0.17 -8.13 -2.46
C LEU A 27 -1.34 -8.13 -2.23
N HIS A 28 -1.72 -7.77 -1.00
CA HIS A 28 -3.09 -7.61 -0.58
C HIS A 28 -3.35 -6.18 -0.16
N VAL A 29 -4.60 -5.76 -0.31
CA VAL A 29 -5.15 -4.52 0.23
C VAL A 29 -6.31 -4.84 1.17
N LEU A 30 -6.43 -4.10 2.27
CA LEU A 30 -7.61 -4.20 3.12
C LEU A 30 -8.77 -3.49 2.44
N LEU A 31 -9.91 -4.18 2.30
CA LEU A 31 -11.16 -3.58 1.89
C LEU A 31 -12.26 -3.93 2.90
N ILE A 32 -13.23 -3.03 2.99
CA ILE A 32 -14.48 -3.25 3.70
C ILE A 32 -15.62 -3.48 2.71
N GLU A 33 -16.65 -4.21 3.11
CA GLU A 33 -17.93 -4.25 2.43
C GLU A 33 -18.87 -3.24 3.08
N ARG A 34 -19.42 -2.31 2.31
CA ARG A 34 -20.27 -1.23 2.85
C ARG A 34 -21.61 -1.77 3.36
N GLY A 35 -21.93 -1.54 4.64
CA GLY A 35 -23.21 -1.90 5.24
C GLY A 35 -24.34 -0.89 4.99
N ILE A 36 -24.02 0.30 4.50
CA ILE A 36 -24.94 1.44 4.36
C ILE A 36 -24.96 2.01 2.94
N GLU A 37 -26.07 2.68 2.59
CA GLU A 37 -26.15 3.44 1.35
C GLU A 37 -25.33 4.74 1.44
N PRO A 38 -24.83 5.29 0.31
CA PRO A 38 -24.85 4.72 -1.04
C PRO A 38 -23.89 3.52 -1.19
N HIS A 39 -24.00 2.76 -2.28
CA HIS A 39 -23.10 1.63 -2.61
C HIS A 39 -23.10 0.50 -1.57
N ARG A 40 -24.26 0.23 -0.95
CA ARG A 40 -24.38 -0.89 -0.01
C ARG A 40 -24.02 -2.21 -0.69
N GLY A 41 -23.20 -3.04 -0.03
CA GLY A 41 -22.70 -4.32 -0.53
C GLY A 41 -21.52 -4.21 -1.52
N GLU A 42 -21.11 -2.99 -1.89
CA GLU A 42 -19.89 -2.79 -2.67
C GLU A 42 -18.65 -2.76 -1.76
N LEU A 43 -17.50 -3.13 -2.32
CA LEU A 43 -16.22 -3.01 -1.63
C LEU A 43 -15.74 -1.55 -1.61
N ALA A 44 -15.10 -1.14 -0.53
CA ALA A 44 -14.53 0.19 -0.37
C ALA A 44 -13.20 0.13 0.38
N LEU A 45 -12.39 1.18 0.24
CA LEU A 45 -11.29 1.42 1.15
C LEU A 45 -11.84 1.70 2.55
N PRO A 46 -11.13 1.24 3.60
CA PRO A 46 -11.36 1.67 4.98
C PRO A 46 -11.30 3.19 5.09
N GLY A 47 -12.19 3.80 5.88
CA GLY A 47 -12.25 5.26 5.98
C GLY A 47 -13.57 5.80 6.51
N GLY A 48 -13.54 7.08 6.86
CA GLY A 48 -14.67 7.74 7.52
C GLY A 48 -14.55 9.25 7.56
N PHE A 49 -15.57 9.90 8.10
CA PHE A 49 -15.56 11.34 8.34
C PHE A 49 -14.66 11.69 9.52
N ILE A 50 -14.18 12.93 9.57
CA ILE A 50 -13.66 13.46 10.83
C ILE A 50 -14.79 13.46 11.87
N ALA A 51 -14.49 13.05 13.09
CA ALA A 51 -15.46 12.82 14.16
C ALA A 51 -16.08 14.13 14.68
N ASN A 52 -15.33 15.23 14.63
CA ASN A 52 -15.78 16.56 15.04
C ASN A 52 -14.86 17.65 14.47
N ALA A 53 -15.27 18.91 14.62
CA ALA A 53 -14.55 20.07 14.07
C ALA A 53 -13.16 20.33 14.68
N SER A 54 -12.79 19.62 15.76
CA SER A 54 -11.48 19.75 16.42
C SER A 54 -10.57 18.54 16.17
N GLU A 55 -11.03 17.51 15.47
CA GLU A 55 -10.19 16.37 15.09
C GLU A 55 -9.27 16.75 13.93
N ASP A 56 -7.96 16.55 14.10
CA ASP A 56 -6.98 16.70 13.02
C ASP A 56 -7.13 15.56 11.99
N ILE A 57 -6.87 15.86 10.73
CA ILE A 57 -7.00 14.88 9.63
C ILE A 57 -6.09 13.66 9.84
N PHE A 58 -4.88 13.86 10.36
CA PHE A 58 -3.98 12.75 10.66
C PHE A 58 -4.49 11.91 11.83
N ASP A 59 -5.12 12.55 12.83
CA ASP A 59 -5.72 11.83 13.95
C ASP A 59 -6.96 11.03 13.51
N ALA A 60 -7.77 11.56 12.59
CA ALA A 60 -8.85 10.81 11.96
C ALA A 60 -8.30 9.57 11.23
N ALA A 61 -7.24 9.71 10.42
CA ALA A 61 -6.61 8.57 9.75
C ALA A 61 -6.09 7.51 10.74
N ARG A 62 -5.53 7.94 11.89
CA ARG A 62 -5.09 7.03 12.96
C ARG A 62 -6.25 6.36 13.68
N ARG A 63 -7.40 7.03 13.81
CA ARG A 63 -8.61 6.47 14.39
C ARG A 63 -9.20 5.41 13.47
N GLU A 64 -9.45 5.72 12.20
CA GLU A 64 -9.96 4.75 11.21
C GLU A 64 -9.04 3.51 11.11
N LEU A 65 -7.72 3.72 11.12
CA LEU A 65 -6.74 2.63 11.09
C LEU A 65 -6.86 1.68 12.31
N ARG A 66 -7.21 2.21 13.48
CA ARG A 66 -7.45 1.41 14.69
C ARG A 66 -8.82 0.74 14.67
N GLU A 67 -9.86 1.49 14.30
CA GLU A 67 -11.25 1.02 14.34
C GLU A 67 -11.50 -0.08 13.31
N GLU A 68 -10.97 0.05 12.09
CA GLU A 68 -11.30 -0.86 10.97
C GLU A 68 -10.23 -1.92 10.68
N ALA A 69 -9.02 -1.76 11.23
CA ALA A 69 -7.93 -2.70 10.99
C ALA A 69 -7.23 -3.18 12.27
N SER A 70 -7.58 -2.65 13.45
CA SER A 70 -6.88 -2.94 14.72
C SER A 70 -5.37 -2.69 14.63
N LEU A 71 -4.98 -1.68 13.84
CA LEU A 71 -3.58 -1.31 13.59
C LEU A 71 -3.20 -0.02 14.32
N ASP A 72 -1.99 0.00 14.89
CA ASP A 72 -1.41 1.25 15.41
C ASP A 72 -0.42 1.84 14.40
N ALA A 73 -0.61 3.13 14.08
CA ALA A 73 0.23 3.89 13.15
C ALA A 73 1.72 3.93 13.57
N THR A 74 2.05 3.63 14.83
CA THR A 74 3.43 3.54 15.32
C THR A 74 4.16 2.27 14.83
N THR A 75 3.41 1.26 14.39
CA THR A 75 3.93 -0.07 14.01
C THR A 75 4.07 -0.26 12.51
N LEU A 76 3.67 0.73 11.71
CA LEU A 76 3.65 0.65 10.25
C LEU A 76 4.10 1.95 9.58
N HIS A 77 4.38 1.89 8.29
CA HIS A 77 4.63 3.08 7.49
C HIS A 77 3.28 3.72 7.13
N LEU A 78 2.94 4.85 7.75
CA LEU A 78 1.76 5.66 7.41
C LEU A 78 2.18 6.99 6.80
N GLU A 79 1.66 7.34 5.63
CA GLU A 79 1.89 8.65 5.02
C GLU A 79 0.67 9.16 4.25
N GLN A 80 0.54 10.47 4.14
CA GLN A 80 -0.49 11.06 3.27
C GLN A 80 -0.17 10.75 1.80
N LEU A 81 -1.17 10.25 1.10
CA LEU A 81 -1.08 9.91 -0.32
C LEU A 81 -1.37 11.14 -1.19
N ALA A 82 -2.61 11.61 -1.13
CA ALA A 82 -3.14 12.72 -1.91
C ALA A 82 -4.50 13.20 -1.33
N THR A 83 -5.07 14.25 -1.93
CA THR A 83 -6.39 14.78 -1.56
C THR A 83 -7.31 14.72 -2.77
N TYR A 84 -8.50 14.13 -2.58
CA TYR A 84 -9.48 13.85 -3.62
C TYR A 84 -10.73 14.71 -3.40
N GLY A 85 -10.97 15.64 -4.31
CA GLY A 85 -12.03 16.65 -4.18
C GLY A 85 -12.80 16.90 -5.47
N ARG A 86 -12.87 15.94 -6.40
CA ARG A 86 -13.63 16.07 -7.65
C ARG A 86 -15.11 16.31 -7.33
N PRO A 87 -15.78 17.34 -7.89
CA PRO A 87 -17.22 17.50 -7.74
C PRO A 87 -17.96 16.22 -8.16
N GLY A 88 -18.92 15.78 -7.34
CA GLY A 88 -19.69 14.57 -7.61
C GLY A 88 -18.96 13.25 -7.33
N ARG A 89 -17.77 13.26 -6.69
CA ARG A 89 -17.10 12.00 -6.28
C ARG A 89 -17.95 11.17 -5.30
N ASP A 90 -18.78 11.85 -4.53
CA ASP A 90 -19.70 11.23 -3.57
C ASP A 90 -21.12 11.79 -3.80
N PRO A 91 -22.15 10.93 -4.00
CA PRO A 91 -23.52 11.36 -4.22
C PRO A 91 -24.17 12.01 -2.98
N ARG A 92 -23.57 11.89 -1.79
CA ARG A 92 -24.07 12.51 -0.56
C ARG A 92 -23.83 14.02 -0.49
N GLY A 93 -22.94 14.57 -1.33
CA GLY A 93 -22.71 16.00 -1.43
C GLY A 93 -21.27 16.40 -1.76
N ARG A 94 -20.89 17.63 -1.38
CA ARG A 94 -19.53 18.14 -1.58
C ARG A 94 -18.59 17.56 -0.52
N ILE A 95 -17.92 16.47 -0.87
CA ILE A 95 -16.98 15.75 0.00
C ILE A 95 -15.57 15.85 -0.57
N VAL A 96 -14.60 16.08 0.32
CA VAL A 96 -13.17 16.00 0.05
C VAL A 96 -12.59 14.90 0.94
N SER A 97 -11.87 13.96 0.33
CA SER A 97 -11.17 12.92 1.08
C SER A 97 -9.66 13.16 1.08
N VAL A 98 -9.03 13.01 2.24
CA VAL A 98 -7.57 12.96 2.35
C VAL A 98 -7.17 11.50 2.50
N ALA A 99 -6.55 10.94 1.47
CA ALA A 99 -6.16 9.54 1.50
C ALA A 99 -4.78 9.35 2.13
N TYR A 100 -4.61 8.26 2.85
CA TYR A 100 -3.33 7.82 3.41
C TYR A 100 -2.96 6.44 2.90
N LEU A 101 -1.66 6.20 2.82
CA LEU A 101 -1.06 4.91 2.49
C LEU A 101 -0.46 4.32 3.76
N ALA A 102 -0.91 3.13 4.13
CA ALA A 102 -0.35 2.33 5.20
C ALA A 102 0.31 1.07 4.60
N ILE A 103 1.56 0.80 4.94
CA ILE A 103 2.29 -0.38 4.45
C ILE A 103 3.03 -1.05 5.60
N ALA A 104 2.75 -2.33 5.84
CA ALA A 104 3.48 -3.13 6.81
C ALA A 104 3.36 -4.64 6.59
N PRO A 105 4.35 -5.43 7.04
CA PRO A 105 4.28 -6.89 7.07
C PRO A 105 3.40 -7.40 8.21
N GLY A 106 2.90 -8.63 8.08
CA GLY A 106 2.33 -9.37 9.22
C GLY A 106 1.10 -8.72 9.86
N LEU A 107 0.33 -7.94 9.08
CA LEU A 107 -0.88 -7.31 9.59
C LEU A 107 -1.92 -8.39 9.97
N PRO A 108 -2.61 -8.25 11.12
CA PRO A 108 -3.64 -9.18 11.58
C PRO A 108 -4.81 -9.31 10.59
N GLU A 109 -5.69 -10.27 10.84
CA GLU A 109 -7.00 -10.26 10.18
C GLU A 109 -7.78 -9.02 10.65
N PRO A 110 -8.44 -8.30 9.72
CA PRO A 110 -9.22 -7.13 10.06
C PRO A 110 -10.53 -7.53 10.75
N GLU A 111 -11.09 -6.61 11.52
CA GLU A 111 -12.42 -6.72 12.09
C GLU A 111 -13.32 -5.67 11.43
N ALA A 112 -14.57 -6.02 11.14
CA ALA A 112 -15.49 -5.07 10.53
C ALA A 112 -15.85 -3.95 11.53
N GLY A 113 -15.67 -2.70 11.11
CA GLY A 113 -16.10 -1.51 11.85
C GLY A 113 -17.62 -1.31 11.84
N THR A 114 -18.10 -0.23 12.46
CA THR A 114 -19.53 0.02 12.69
C THR A 114 -20.39 0.10 11.42
N ASP A 115 -19.85 0.64 10.32
CA ASP A 115 -20.58 0.85 9.06
C ASP A 115 -20.24 -0.21 7.99
N ALA A 116 -19.39 -1.19 8.33
CA ALA A 116 -18.97 -2.26 7.43
C ALA A 116 -19.71 -3.57 7.77
N SER A 117 -20.20 -4.28 6.75
CA SER A 117 -20.75 -5.64 6.94
C SER A 117 -19.65 -6.69 7.06
N ALA A 118 -18.48 -6.43 6.47
CA ALA A 118 -17.30 -7.29 6.52
C ALA A 118 -16.02 -6.47 6.26
N ALA A 119 -14.88 -6.98 6.72
CA ALA A 119 -13.56 -6.49 6.36
C ALA A 119 -12.67 -7.68 5.99
N ALA A 120 -11.89 -7.58 4.91
CA ALA A 120 -11.06 -8.69 4.45
C ALA A 120 -9.85 -8.24 3.63
N TRP A 121 -8.80 -9.06 3.63
CA TRP A 121 -7.67 -8.91 2.72
C TRP A 121 -8.02 -9.38 1.31
N HIS A 122 -7.95 -8.48 0.34
CA HIS A 122 -8.17 -8.79 -1.08
C HIS A 122 -6.86 -8.74 -1.85
N ARG A 123 -6.66 -9.71 -2.75
CA ARG A 123 -5.51 -9.69 -3.64
C ARG A 123 -5.61 -8.51 -4.60
N VAL A 124 -4.51 -7.77 -4.76
CA VAL A 124 -4.48 -6.59 -5.63
C VAL A 124 -4.68 -6.95 -7.11
N ASP A 125 -4.20 -8.11 -7.55
CA ASP A 125 -4.33 -8.57 -8.94
C ASP A 125 -5.79 -8.84 -9.38
N GLU A 126 -6.67 -9.21 -8.46
CA GLU A 126 -8.11 -9.33 -8.71
C GLU A 126 -8.76 -7.97 -8.94
N LEU A 127 -8.31 -6.94 -8.21
CA LEU A 127 -8.83 -5.58 -8.34
C LEU A 127 -8.33 -4.96 -9.64
N THR A 128 -7.03 -5.05 -9.92
CA THR A 128 -6.43 -4.40 -11.10
C THR A 128 -6.94 -4.97 -12.42
N SER A 129 -7.24 -6.28 -12.45
CA SER A 129 -7.87 -6.95 -13.61
C SER A 129 -9.34 -6.57 -13.86
N GLY A 130 -9.95 -5.77 -12.98
CA GLY A 130 -11.33 -5.30 -13.13
C GLY A 130 -12.39 -6.33 -12.73
N ARG A 131 -11.99 -7.46 -12.13
CA ARG A 131 -12.91 -8.51 -11.66
C ARG A 131 -13.78 -8.08 -10.49
N ARG A 132 -13.37 -7.04 -9.76
CA ARG A 132 -14.11 -6.43 -8.64
C ARG A 132 -14.13 -4.92 -8.82
N ARG A 133 -15.26 -4.32 -8.47
CA ARG A 133 -15.46 -2.86 -8.46
C ARG A 133 -15.35 -2.33 -7.03
N LEU A 134 -14.90 -1.09 -6.91
CA LEU A 134 -14.87 -0.36 -5.65
C LEU A 134 -15.89 0.78 -5.71
N ALA A 135 -16.49 1.09 -4.57
CA ALA A 135 -17.41 2.21 -4.42
C ALA A 135 -16.71 3.56 -4.69
N PHE A 136 -17.50 4.56 -5.08
CA PHE A 136 -17.03 5.94 -5.32
C PHE A 136 -15.86 6.00 -6.33
N ASP A 137 -14.84 6.81 -6.04
CA ASP A 137 -13.57 6.92 -6.77
C ASP A 137 -12.44 6.11 -6.10
N HIS A 138 -12.76 5.13 -5.24
CA HIS A 138 -11.75 4.38 -4.47
C HIS A 138 -10.79 3.57 -5.36
N ARG A 139 -11.18 3.28 -6.61
CA ARG A 139 -10.27 2.72 -7.59
C ARG A 139 -9.12 3.67 -7.93
N ASP A 140 -9.42 4.96 -8.14
CA ASP A 140 -8.40 5.97 -8.43
C ASP A 140 -7.44 6.08 -7.23
N ILE A 141 -7.98 6.12 -6.01
CA ILE A 141 -7.19 6.18 -4.76
C ILE A 141 -6.29 4.95 -4.59
N LEU A 142 -6.82 3.75 -4.87
CA LEU A 142 -6.04 2.50 -4.80
C LEU A 142 -4.90 2.51 -5.81
N ASP A 143 -5.17 2.86 -7.06
CA ASP A 143 -4.16 2.85 -8.12
C ASP A 143 -2.99 3.82 -7.78
N ASP A 144 -3.30 5.01 -7.26
CA ASP A 144 -2.30 5.95 -6.76
C ASP A 144 -1.51 5.38 -5.56
N GLY A 145 -2.20 4.72 -4.62
CA GLY A 145 -1.58 4.10 -3.45
C GLY A 145 -0.64 2.96 -3.82
N LEU A 146 -1.00 2.14 -4.80
CA LEU A 146 -0.15 1.08 -5.35
C LEU A 146 1.11 1.66 -6.00
N GLU A 147 0.96 2.70 -6.81
CA GLU A 147 2.11 3.33 -7.45
C GLU A 147 3.05 3.98 -6.42
N ARG A 148 2.50 4.63 -5.39
CA ARG A 148 3.29 5.15 -4.28
C ARG A 148 4.02 4.03 -3.53
N ALA A 149 3.38 2.90 -3.26
CA ALA A 149 4.00 1.75 -2.61
C ALA A 149 5.18 1.19 -3.42
N ARG A 150 5.01 1.08 -4.75
CA ARG A 150 6.08 0.67 -5.67
C ARG A 150 7.26 1.64 -5.61
N ALA A 151 7.01 2.94 -5.71
CA ALA A 151 8.06 3.95 -5.59
C ALA A 151 8.80 3.88 -4.23
N LYS A 152 8.08 3.58 -3.14
CA LYS A 152 8.71 3.44 -1.82
C LYS A 152 9.71 2.30 -1.75
N ILE A 153 9.40 1.13 -2.31
CA ILE A 153 10.35 0.01 -2.31
C ILE A 153 11.51 0.20 -3.31
N GLU A 154 11.33 1.03 -4.34
CA GLU A 154 12.41 1.40 -5.27
C GLU A 154 13.47 2.26 -4.58
N HIS A 155 13.05 3.18 -3.71
CA HIS A 155 13.92 4.20 -3.11
C HIS A 155 14.31 3.95 -1.66
N THR A 156 13.66 2.99 -0.98
CA THR A 156 13.89 2.73 0.45
C THR A 156 14.09 1.25 0.76
N SER A 157 14.62 0.97 1.93
CA SER A 157 14.78 -0.40 2.45
C SER A 157 13.46 -1.11 2.84
N LEU A 158 12.29 -0.50 2.61
CA LEU A 158 10.99 -0.98 3.06
C LEU A 158 10.71 -2.45 2.68
N ALA A 159 11.16 -2.90 1.50
CA ALA A 159 11.01 -4.29 1.07
C ALA A 159 11.61 -5.31 2.07
N THR A 160 12.68 -4.95 2.78
CA THR A 160 13.31 -5.85 3.77
C THR A 160 12.44 -6.09 5.00
N ALA A 161 11.49 -5.19 5.30
CA ALA A 161 10.53 -5.39 6.39
C ALA A 161 9.58 -6.56 6.11
N PHE A 162 9.37 -6.91 4.84
CA PHE A 162 8.53 -8.03 4.42
C PHE A 162 9.27 -9.37 4.37
N CYS A 163 10.55 -9.40 4.73
CA CYS A 163 11.33 -10.62 4.84
C CYS A 163 11.41 -11.08 6.30
N ASP A 164 11.75 -12.35 6.52
CA ASP A 164 12.12 -12.88 7.85
C ASP A 164 13.34 -12.15 8.43
N GLU A 165 13.64 -12.35 9.72
CA GLU A 165 14.84 -11.76 10.36
C GLU A 165 16.14 -12.08 9.60
N THR A 166 16.20 -13.28 9.01
CA THR A 166 17.26 -13.70 8.08
C THR A 166 16.65 -14.24 6.80
N PHE A 167 17.08 -13.72 5.66
CA PHE A 167 16.50 -14.03 4.36
C PHE A 167 17.57 -14.12 3.27
N SER A 168 17.23 -14.77 2.16
CA SER A 168 18.04 -14.81 0.95
C SER A 168 17.66 -13.68 -0.01
N ILE A 169 18.54 -13.39 -0.99
CA ILE A 169 18.20 -12.43 -2.06
C ILE A 169 16.99 -12.90 -2.89
N ALA A 170 16.73 -14.21 -2.97
CA ALA A 170 15.54 -14.74 -3.63
C ALA A 170 14.25 -14.42 -2.86
N ASP A 171 14.30 -14.41 -1.52
CA ASP A 171 13.16 -14.01 -0.69
C ASP A 171 12.85 -12.53 -0.89
N LEU A 172 13.89 -11.70 -0.91
CA LEU A 172 13.74 -10.28 -1.21
C LEU A 172 13.22 -10.04 -2.63
N GLN A 173 13.70 -10.81 -3.61
CA GLN A 173 13.20 -10.73 -5.00
C GLN A 173 11.69 -10.98 -5.04
N ARG A 174 11.19 -12.02 -4.34
CA ARG A 174 9.75 -12.32 -4.26
C ARG A 174 8.93 -11.16 -3.68
N VAL A 175 9.49 -10.40 -2.73
CA VAL A 175 8.83 -9.18 -2.21
C VAL A 175 8.70 -8.13 -3.31
N TYR A 176 9.78 -7.87 -4.06
CA TYR A 176 9.75 -6.91 -5.16
C TYR A 176 8.77 -7.33 -6.26
N GLU A 177 8.80 -8.60 -6.67
CA GLU A 177 7.88 -9.16 -7.67
C GLU A 177 6.42 -9.04 -7.23
N ALA A 178 6.12 -9.34 -5.96
CA ALA A 178 4.77 -9.23 -5.41
C ALA A 178 4.23 -7.79 -5.46
N VAL A 179 5.07 -6.79 -5.15
CA VAL A 179 4.68 -5.38 -5.14
C VAL A 179 4.63 -4.78 -6.55
N TRP A 180 5.55 -5.17 -7.43
CA TRP A 180 5.60 -4.69 -8.82
C TRP A 180 4.59 -5.39 -9.74
N GLY A 181 4.21 -6.62 -9.42
CA GLY A 181 3.22 -7.39 -10.17
C GLY A 181 3.76 -8.11 -11.41
N PHE A 182 5.08 -8.33 -11.49
CA PHE A 182 5.72 -9.09 -12.58
C PHE A 182 7.00 -9.77 -12.11
N GLU A 183 7.44 -10.79 -12.83
CA GLU A 183 8.68 -11.54 -12.56
C GLU A 183 9.93 -10.73 -12.95
N ILE A 184 10.98 -10.82 -12.14
CA ILE A 184 12.23 -10.08 -12.34
C ILE A 184 13.34 -11.06 -12.72
N ASP A 185 14.23 -10.66 -13.63
CA ASP A 185 15.46 -11.43 -13.90
C ASP A 185 16.35 -11.50 -12.63
N SER A 186 16.52 -12.71 -12.11
CA SER A 186 17.25 -12.94 -10.86
C SER A 186 18.71 -12.50 -10.92
N ARG A 187 19.37 -12.60 -12.08
CA ARG A 187 20.78 -12.21 -12.22
C ARG A 187 20.95 -10.69 -12.14
N ASN A 188 20.10 -9.94 -12.82
CA ASN A 188 20.06 -8.48 -12.77
C ASN A 188 19.64 -7.98 -11.40
N PHE A 189 18.63 -8.60 -10.79
CA PHE A 189 18.21 -8.26 -9.43
C PHE A 189 19.36 -8.45 -8.44
N TYR A 190 20.02 -9.61 -8.45
CA TYR A 190 21.18 -9.89 -7.60
C TYR A 190 22.27 -8.83 -7.78
N ARG A 191 22.63 -8.49 -9.03
CA ARG A 191 23.63 -7.46 -9.32
C ARG A 191 23.23 -6.09 -8.77
N LYS A 192 21.97 -5.67 -8.94
CA LYS A 192 21.45 -4.40 -8.42
C LYS A 192 21.51 -4.35 -6.89
N VAL A 193 21.03 -5.39 -6.21
CA VAL A 193 21.07 -5.49 -4.74
C VAL A 193 22.51 -5.37 -4.22
N GLN A 194 23.47 -6.07 -4.83
CA GLN A 194 24.88 -6.01 -4.43
C GLN A 194 25.53 -4.65 -4.68
N ALA A 195 25.01 -3.86 -5.64
CA ALA A 195 25.50 -2.52 -5.92
C ALA A 195 25.05 -1.48 -4.88
N VAL A 196 24.04 -1.78 -4.05
CA VAL A 196 23.57 -0.88 -3.01
C VAL A 196 24.29 -1.17 -1.69
N THR A 197 25.36 -0.41 -1.44
CA THR A 197 26.15 -0.54 -0.20
C THR A 197 25.29 -0.33 1.04
N GLY A 198 25.41 -1.24 2.01
CA GLY A 198 24.69 -1.14 3.29
C GLY A 198 23.20 -1.48 3.21
N TYR A 199 22.70 -1.92 2.05
CA TYR A 199 21.31 -2.39 1.93
C TYR A 199 21.07 -3.70 2.67
N LEU A 200 21.98 -4.66 2.51
CA LEU A 200 21.95 -5.97 3.16
C LEU A 200 23.26 -6.23 3.92
N VAL A 201 23.17 -6.86 5.10
CA VAL A 201 24.32 -7.32 5.87
C VAL A 201 24.34 -8.85 5.96
N PRO A 202 25.50 -9.53 5.85
CA PRO A 202 25.56 -10.98 5.99
C PRO A 202 25.09 -11.44 7.37
N ALA A 203 24.22 -12.46 7.43
CA ALA A 203 23.65 -12.94 8.70
C ALA A 203 24.57 -13.86 9.54
N GLY A 204 25.81 -14.10 9.10
CA GLY A 204 26.77 -15.00 9.74
C GLY A 204 27.00 -16.32 8.99
N PRO A 205 27.70 -17.30 9.59
CA PRO A 205 28.12 -18.52 8.89
C PRO A 205 26.94 -19.40 8.49
N LYS A 206 27.05 -20.00 7.30
CA LYS A 206 26.00 -20.80 6.64
C LYS A 206 25.52 -21.95 7.54
N ARG A 207 24.20 -22.14 7.68
CA ARG A 207 23.66 -23.47 8.06
C ARG A 207 24.14 -24.49 7.02
N ARG A 208 24.68 -25.62 7.49
CA ARG A 208 25.00 -26.77 6.62
C ARG A 208 23.69 -27.26 6.01
N ALA A 209 23.57 -27.22 4.68
CA ALA A 209 22.45 -27.86 4.00
C ALA A 209 22.66 -29.38 3.99
N THR A 210 21.60 -30.14 4.22
CA THR A 210 21.56 -31.60 4.07
C THR A 210 21.50 -32.03 2.60
N LYS A 211 21.17 -31.12 1.67
CA LYS A 211 21.25 -31.29 0.20
C LYS A 211 21.37 -29.93 -0.51
N GLY A 212 22.25 -29.83 -1.50
CA GLY A 212 22.45 -28.62 -2.32
C GLY A 212 23.35 -27.54 -1.68
N ARG A 213 23.69 -26.50 -2.44
CA ARG A 213 24.47 -25.36 -1.94
C ARG A 213 23.53 -24.42 -1.16
N PRO A 214 23.71 -24.22 0.16
CA PRO A 214 22.83 -23.34 0.92
C PRO A 214 22.89 -21.91 0.39
N ALA A 215 21.71 -21.29 0.23
CA ALA A 215 21.60 -19.88 -0.10
C ALA A 215 22.31 -19.04 0.96
N ARG A 216 22.99 -17.96 0.54
CA ARG A 216 23.58 -17.00 1.47
C ARG A 216 22.45 -16.21 2.12
N LEU A 217 22.45 -16.18 3.45
CA LEU A 217 21.48 -15.42 4.23
C LEU A 217 22.02 -14.04 4.59
N PHE A 218 21.10 -13.10 4.65
CA PHE A 218 21.30 -11.69 4.94
C PHE A 218 20.29 -11.21 5.98
N LYS A 219 20.59 -10.08 6.61
CA LYS A 219 19.63 -9.27 7.38
C LYS A 219 19.50 -7.90 6.70
N ALA A 220 18.44 -7.17 7.05
CA ALA A 220 18.29 -5.77 6.67
C ALA A 220 19.51 -4.97 7.15
N GLY A 221 20.11 -4.19 6.26
CA GLY A 221 21.20 -3.29 6.60
C GLY A 221 20.70 -1.96 7.21
N PRO A 222 21.61 -1.12 7.70
CA PRO A 222 21.25 0.16 8.33
C PRO A 222 20.74 1.19 7.32
N GLN A 223 20.97 0.98 6.02
CA GLN A 223 20.65 1.95 4.98
C GLN A 223 19.15 2.03 4.73
N LYS A 224 18.52 3.17 5.05
CA LYS A 224 17.09 3.37 4.81
C LYS A 224 16.75 3.85 3.39
N VAL A 225 17.63 4.62 2.78
CA VAL A 225 17.47 5.16 1.41
C VAL A 225 18.44 4.47 0.45
N LEU A 226 17.93 3.89 -0.63
CA LEU A 226 18.74 3.10 -1.55
C LEU A 226 19.48 4.01 -2.53
N ARG A 227 20.80 3.81 -2.63
CA ARG A 227 21.69 4.51 -3.57
C ARG A 227 22.67 3.48 -4.18
N PRO A 228 22.52 3.11 -5.45
CA PRO A 228 21.46 3.50 -6.38
C PRO A 228 20.06 2.95 -5.97
N PRO A 229 18.96 3.52 -6.48
CA PRO A 229 17.63 2.97 -6.26
C PRO A 229 17.43 1.64 -7.01
N MET A 230 16.53 0.80 -6.48
CA MET A 230 16.11 -0.47 -7.08
C MET A 230 15.00 -0.23 -8.10
N MET A 231 15.30 0.43 -9.22
CA MET A 231 14.29 0.78 -10.22
C MET A 231 13.65 -0.46 -10.87
N ARG A 232 12.33 -0.40 -11.09
CA ARG A 232 11.61 -1.31 -12.00
C ARG A 232 12.28 -1.34 -13.37
N PRO A 233 12.38 -2.52 -14.02
CA PRO A 233 12.67 -2.57 -15.45
C PRO A 233 11.63 -1.72 -16.19
N LEU A 234 12.07 -0.91 -17.14
CA LEU A 234 11.14 -0.31 -18.09
C LEU A 234 10.49 -1.44 -18.90
N PRO A 235 9.20 -1.34 -19.25
CA PRO A 235 8.63 -2.23 -20.25
C PRO A 235 9.56 -2.20 -21.47
N GLU A 236 9.96 -3.37 -21.97
CA GLU A 236 10.58 -3.38 -23.30
C GLU A 236 9.56 -2.76 -24.26
N PRO A 237 9.95 -1.79 -25.10
CA PRO A 237 9.05 -1.29 -26.13
C PRO A 237 8.54 -2.51 -26.90
N LEU A 238 7.21 -2.60 -27.06
CA LEU A 238 6.61 -3.62 -27.91
C LEU A 238 7.40 -3.61 -29.22
N SER A 239 8.02 -4.73 -29.57
CA SER A 239 8.69 -4.84 -30.85
C SER A 239 7.65 -4.56 -31.92
N GLU A 240 7.75 -3.41 -32.59
CA GLU A 240 7.08 -3.17 -33.86
C GLU A 240 7.65 -4.18 -34.85
N ASN A 241 7.12 -5.39 -34.86
CA ASN A 241 7.35 -6.44 -35.85
C ASN A 241 6.23 -7.49 -35.68
N GLU A 242 5.12 -7.27 -36.37
CA GLU A 242 4.64 -8.11 -37.49
C GLU A 242 3.40 -7.49 -38.16
#